data_AF-A0A2A4YXP1-F1
#
_entry.id   AF-A0A2A4YXP1-F1
#
_cell.length_a   1.000
_cell.length_b   1.000
_cell.length_c   1.000
_cell.angle_alpha   90.00
_cell.angle_beta   90.00
_cell.angle_gamma   90.00
#
_symmetry.space_group_name_H-M   'P 1'
#
loop_
_entity.id
_entity.type
_entity.pdbx_description
1 polymer ?
#
loop_
_entity_poly.entity_id
_entity_poly.type
_entity_poly.pdbx_seq_one_letter_code
_entity_poly.pdbx_strand_id
1 'polypeptide(L)'
;MPEIESGTRARIAKFLPKALESAIASYQLFSEQNPEQNSVEFKKHQDACKVGIAHIELLVKLAKRTTSTDAKSDNKRSEKEILGLMETAQEEIEGYKNMAGI
;
A
#
# COMPACT_ATOMS: atom_id res chain seq x y z
N MET A 1 24.84 13.55 -6.90
CA MET A 1 24.09 14.79 -6.60
C MET A 1 23.12 14.52 -5.45
N PRO A 2 23.56 14.69 -4.20
CA PRO A 2 22.78 14.33 -3.00
C PRO A 2 21.51 15.20 -2.79
N GLU A 3 21.48 16.42 -3.32
CA GLU A 3 20.32 17.33 -3.18
C GLU A 3 19.08 16.88 -3.99
N ILE A 4 19.28 16.29 -5.17
CA ILE A 4 18.19 15.74 -6.00
C ILE A 4 17.52 14.56 -5.29
N GLU A 5 18.31 13.73 -4.62
CA GLU A 5 17.82 12.56 -3.88
C GLU A 5 16.98 12.96 -2.67
N SER A 6 17.44 13.97 -1.90
CA SER A 6 16.71 14.49 -0.74
C SER A 6 15.36 15.11 -1.14
N GLY A 7 15.35 15.95 -2.19
CA GLY A 7 14.13 16.55 -2.71
C GLY A 7 13.14 15.53 -3.25
N THR A 8 13.62 14.45 -3.87
CA THR A 8 12.80 13.34 -4.35
C THR A 8 12.19 12.57 -3.18
N ARG A 9 12.98 12.24 -2.16
CA ARG A 9 12.53 11.53 -0.95
C ARG A 9 11.43 12.30 -0.21
N ALA A 10 11.57 13.61 -0.06
CA ALA A 10 10.56 14.46 0.57
C ALA A 10 9.23 14.49 -0.21
N ARG A 11 9.28 14.46 -1.54
CA ARG A 11 8.07 14.37 -2.38
C ARG A 11 7.38 13.02 -2.23
N ILE A 12 8.15 11.93 -2.21
CA ILE A 12 7.62 10.58 -1.98
C ILE A 12 6.96 10.50 -0.60
N ALA A 13 7.63 10.99 0.45
CA ALA A 13 7.07 11.00 1.80
C ALA A 13 5.75 11.78 1.91
N LYS A 14 5.60 12.89 1.17
CA LYS A 14 4.35 13.65 1.09
C LYS A 14 3.24 12.96 0.30
N PHE A 15 3.61 12.16 -0.70
CA PHE A 15 2.67 11.44 -1.57
C PHE A 15 2.13 10.16 -0.92
N LEU A 16 2.98 9.46 -0.16
CA LEU A 16 2.71 8.13 0.37
C LEU A 16 1.43 7.98 1.21
N PRO A 17 1.07 8.89 2.14
CA PRO A 17 -0.12 8.71 2.97
C PRO A 17 -1.39 8.56 2.11
N LYS A 18 -1.62 9.51 1.21
CA LYS A 18 -2.79 9.50 0.32
C LYS A 18 -2.78 8.32 -0.66
N ALA A 19 -1.59 7.92 -1.12
CA ALA A 19 -1.44 6.79 -2.02
C ALA A 19 -1.79 5.46 -1.32
N LEU A 20 -1.31 5.26 -0.09
CA LEU A 20 -1.63 4.09 0.74
C LEU A 20 -3.12 4.04 1.07
N GLU A 21 -3.68 5.14 1.56
CA GLU A 21 -5.11 5.25 1.88
C GLU A 21 -5.98 4.89 0.66
N SER A 22 -5.69 5.48 -0.50
CA SER A 22 -6.44 5.21 -1.73
C SER A 22 -6.29 3.76 -2.19
N ALA A 23 -5.10 3.18 -2.09
CA ALA A 23 -4.86 1.81 -2.53
C ALA A 23 -5.57 0.79 -1.63
N ILE A 24 -5.49 0.97 -0.31
CA ILE A 24 -6.18 0.14 0.69
C ILE A 24 -7.69 0.21 0.47
N ALA A 25 -8.26 1.42 0.43
CA ALA A 25 -9.71 1.60 0.27
C ALA A 25 -10.22 1.04 -1.06
N SER A 26 -9.46 1.22 -2.14
CA SER A 26 -9.84 0.66 -3.45
C SER A 26 -9.76 -0.86 -3.46
N TYR A 27 -8.76 -1.44 -2.80
CA TYR A 27 -8.64 -2.89 -2.66
C TYR A 27 -9.80 -3.45 -1.85
N GLN A 28 -10.07 -2.94 -0.65
CA GLN A 28 -11.16 -3.39 0.21
C GLN A 28 -12.51 -3.33 -0.52
N LEU A 29 -12.82 -2.20 -1.15
CA LEU A 29 -14.05 -2.02 -1.92
C LEU A 29 -14.14 -2.99 -3.10
N PHE A 30 -13.03 -3.32 -3.74
CA PHE A 30 -13.01 -4.26 -4.85
C PHE A 30 -13.11 -5.70 -4.37
N SER A 31 -12.38 -6.10 -3.33
CA SER A 31 -12.32 -7.47 -2.81
C SER A 31 -13.64 -7.94 -2.18
N GLU A 32 -14.45 -7.01 -1.66
CA GLU A 32 -15.78 -7.32 -1.12
C GLU A 32 -16.83 -7.59 -2.21
N GLN A 33 -16.52 -7.29 -3.48
CA GLN A 33 -17.42 -7.57 -4.58
C GLN A 33 -17.52 -9.09 -4.78
N ASN A 34 -18.74 -9.62 -4.80
CA ASN A 34 -18.97 -11.02 -5.16
C ASN A 34 -19.03 -11.11 -6.70
N PRO A 35 -18.00 -11.66 -7.37
CA PRO A 35 -18.11 -11.91 -8.80
C PRO A 35 -19.23 -12.92 -9.06
N GLU A 36 -19.90 -12.79 -10.19
CA GLU A 36 -20.89 -13.79 -10.61
C GLU A 36 -20.25 -15.20 -10.66
N GLN A 37 -21.03 -16.25 -10.47
CA GLN A 37 -20.55 -17.64 -10.37
C GLN A 37 -19.93 -18.21 -11.66
N ASN A 38 -19.63 -17.35 -12.65
CA ASN A 38 -18.85 -17.72 -13.82
C ASN A 38 -17.36 -17.77 -13.47
N SER A 39 -16.71 -18.90 -13.75
CA SER A 39 -15.29 -19.15 -13.51
C SER A 39 -14.36 -18.11 -14.16
N VAL A 40 -14.76 -17.52 -15.28
CA VAL A 40 -14.00 -16.47 -15.96
C VAL A 40 -13.98 -15.17 -15.15
N GLU A 41 -15.15 -14.75 -14.65
CA GLU A 41 -15.27 -13.52 -13.87
C GLU A 41 -14.65 -13.68 -12.48
N PHE A 42 -14.79 -14.87 -11.87
CA PHE A 42 -14.07 -15.21 -10.65
C PHE A 42 -12.55 -15.09 -10.83
N LYS A 43 -11.99 -15.65 -11.91
CA LYS A 43 -10.55 -15.56 -12.17
C LYS A 43 -10.08 -14.11 -12.38
N LYS A 44 -10.82 -13.31 -13.17
CA LYS A 44 -10.49 -11.90 -13.37
C LYS A 44 -10.50 -11.12 -12.05
N HIS A 45 -11.50 -11.36 -11.21
CA HIS A 45 -11.60 -10.75 -9.89
C HIS A 45 -10.39 -11.15 -9.02
N GLN A 46 -10.03 -12.44 -8.96
CA GLN A 46 -8.85 -12.92 -8.24
C GLN A 46 -7.54 -12.31 -8.75
N ASP A 47 -7.36 -12.24 -10.08
CA ASP A 47 -6.18 -11.63 -10.71
C ASP A 47 -6.10 -10.12 -10.37
N ALA A 48 -7.23 -9.41 -10.35
CA ALA A 48 -7.29 -8.00 -9.96
C ALA A 48 -6.97 -7.79 -8.47
N CYS A 49 -7.50 -8.64 -7.56
CA CYS A 49 -7.14 -8.61 -6.14
C CYS A 49 -5.64 -8.85 -5.93
N LYS A 50 -5.05 -9.81 -6.66
CA LYS A 50 -3.60 -10.07 -6.64
C LYS A 50 -2.79 -8.84 -7.03
N VAL A 51 -3.18 -8.15 -8.11
CA VAL A 51 -2.52 -6.94 -8.58
C VAL A 51 -2.68 -5.80 -7.56
N GLY A 52 -3.86 -5.65 -6.97
CA GLY A 52 -4.14 -4.68 -5.91
C GLY A 52 -3.20 -4.85 -4.71
N ILE A 53 -3.06 -6.09 -4.22
CA ILE A 53 -2.13 -6.41 -3.13
C ILE A 53 -0.68 -6.15 -3.52
N ALA A 54 -0.25 -6.51 -4.73
CA ALA A 54 1.11 -6.22 -5.19
C ALA A 54 1.41 -4.71 -5.21
N HIS A 55 0.41 -3.89 -5.54
CA HIS A 55 0.54 -2.43 -5.50
C HIS A 55 0.65 -1.92 -4.05
N ILE A 56 -0.17 -2.42 -3.13
CA ILE A 56 -0.08 -2.10 -1.69
C ILE A 56 1.30 -2.50 -1.13
N GLU A 57 1.81 -3.69 -1.45
CA GLU A 57 3.14 -4.14 -1.04
C GLU A 57 4.25 -3.20 -1.52
N LEU A 58 4.16 -2.70 -2.75
CA LEU A 58 5.13 -1.75 -3.31
C LEU A 58 5.12 -0.44 -2.52
N LEU A 59 3.93 0.10 -2.23
CA LEU A 59 3.78 1.33 -1.45
C LEU A 59 4.32 1.17 -0.02
N VAL A 60 4.07 0.03 0.63
CA VAL A 60 4.63 -0.28 1.95
C VAL A 60 6.16 -0.35 1.90
N LYS A 61 6.75 -0.98 0.86
CA LYS A 61 8.21 -1.03 0.68
C LYS A 61 8.81 0.36 0.48
N LEU A 62 8.13 1.24 -0.25
CA LEU A 62 8.55 2.64 -0.42
C LEU A 62 8.44 3.41 0.91
N ALA A 63 7.35 3.24 1.64
CA ALA A 63 7.14 3.88 2.93
C ALA A 63 8.21 3.51 3.95
N LYS A 64 8.54 2.21 4.07
CA LYS A 64 9.67 1.73 4.90
C LYS A 64 10.97 2.45 4.59
N ARG A 65 11.31 2.61 3.31
CA ARG A 65 12.55 3.30 2.90
C ARG A 65 12.55 4.78 3.24
N THR A 66 11.39 5.43 3.25
CA THR A 66 11.28 6.85 3.57
C THR A 66 11.26 7.14 5.08
N THR A 67 10.70 6.24 5.90
CA THR A 67 10.65 6.40 7.37
C THR A 67 11.95 5.99 8.05
N SER A 68 12.71 5.02 7.50
CA SER A 68 13.99 4.58 8.09
C SER A 68 15.16 5.55 7.94
N THR A 69 14.97 6.76 7.39
CA THR A 69 16.07 7.73 7.22
C THR A 69 15.92 8.84 8.25
N ASP A 70 16.92 9.01 9.13
CA ASP A 70 17.06 10.04 10.18
C ASP A 70 17.12 11.50 9.66
N ALA A 71 16.33 11.83 8.65
CA ALA A 71 16.12 13.22 8.28
C ALA A 71 15.23 13.82 9.36
N LYS A 72 15.85 14.63 10.25
CA LYS A 72 15.26 15.55 11.23
C LYS A 72 14.17 16.43 10.61
N SER A 73 13.05 15.81 10.26
CA SER A 73 11.90 16.43 9.62
C SER A 73 10.92 16.66 10.73
N ASP A 74 10.43 17.89 10.87
CA ASP A 74 9.48 18.36 11.88
C ASP A 74 8.08 17.70 11.76
N ASN A 75 7.99 16.54 11.11
CA ASN A 75 6.78 15.93 10.61
C ASN A 75 6.49 14.55 11.24
N LYS A 76 6.68 14.46 12.56
CA LYS A 76 6.31 13.27 13.37
C LYS A 76 4.84 12.87 13.19
N ARG A 77 3.97 13.83 12.85
CA ARG A 77 2.54 13.59 12.59
C ARG A 77 2.33 12.75 11.32
N SER A 78 2.97 13.11 10.21
CA SER A 78 2.89 12.31 8.97
C SER A 78 3.59 10.97 9.10
N GLU A 79 4.64 10.85 9.91
CA GLU A 79 5.30 9.57 10.14
C GLU A 79 4.38 8.58 10.87
N LYS A 80 3.73 9.03 11.96
CA LYS A 80 2.75 8.21 12.69
C LYS A 80 1.57 7.80 11.81
N GLU A 81 1.11 8.71 10.95
CA GLU A 81 0.04 8.45 9.97
C GLU A 81 0.46 7.37 8.96
N ILE A 82 1.66 7.48 8.37
CA ILE A 82 2.19 6.48 7.45
C ILE A 82 2.34 5.12 8.14
N LEU A 83 2.82 5.09 9.40
CA LEU A 83 2.94 3.84 10.16
C LEU A 83 1.60 3.15 10.37
N GLY A 84 0.55 3.89 10.73
CA GLY A 84 -0.80 3.33 10.87
C GLY A 84 -1.34 2.78 9.54
N LEU A 85 -1.14 3.51 8.44
CA LEU A 85 -1.51 3.03 7.10
C LEU A 85 -0.72 1.79 6.68
N MET A 86 0.54 1.68 7.09
CA MET A 86 1.37 0.50 6.83
C MET A 86 0.90 -0.73 7.61
N GLU A 87 0.42 -0.55 8.85
CA GLU A 87 -0.16 -1.62 9.65
C GLU A 87 -1.43 -2.17 8.99
N THR A 88 -2.39 -1.30 8.62
CA THR A 88 -3.58 -1.71 7.88
C THR A 88 -3.23 -2.36 6.55
N ALA A 89 -2.26 -1.82 5.80
CA ALA A 89 -1.80 -2.44 4.56
C ALA A 89 -1.23 -3.85 4.79
N GLN A 90 -0.52 -4.08 5.90
CA GLN A 90 0.02 -5.39 6.25
C GLN A 90 -1.09 -6.39 6.57
N GLU A 91 -2.13 -5.97 7.30
CA GLU A 91 -3.31 -6.81 7.57
C GLU A 91 -3.98 -7.25 6.27
N GLU A 92 -4.17 -6.36 5.30
CA GLU A 92 -4.75 -6.70 4.00
C GLU A 92 -3.88 -7.68 3.21
N ILE A 93 -2.56 -7.47 3.21
CA ILE A 93 -1.60 -8.36 2.54
C ILE A 93 -1.64 -9.77 3.16
N GLU A 94 -1.65 -9.86 4.49
CA GLU A 94 -1.70 -11.13 5.21
C GLU A 94 -3.05 -11.83 5.03
N GLY A 95 -4.15 -11.08 5.09
CA GLY A 95 -5.49 -11.58 4.81
C GLY A 95 -5.60 -12.20 3.42
N TYR A 96 -5.07 -11.52 2.40
CA TYR A 96 -5.04 -12.06 1.04
C TYR A 96 -4.18 -13.32 0.93
N LYS A 97 -2.98 -13.36 1.53
CA LYS A 97 -2.09 -14.54 1.50
C LYS A 97 -2.74 -15.76 2.13
N ASN A 98 -3.38 -15.57 3.28
CA ASN A 98 -4.13 -16.62 3.95
C ASN A 98 -5.31 -17.14 3.11
N MET A 99 -6.05 -16.26 2.43
CA MET A 99 -7.14 -16.63 1.53
C MET A 99 -6.64 -17.36 0.27
N ALA A 100 -5.55 -16.87 -0.33
CA ALA A 100 -4.99 -17.40 -1.57
C ALA A 100 -4.14 -18.66 -1.37
N GLY A 101 -3.81 -19.02 -0.11
CA GLY A 101 -3.03 -20.21 0.23
C GLY A 101 -1.55 -20.12 -0.19
N ILE A 102 -0.97 -18.92 -0.13
CA ILE A 102 0.42 -18.62 -0.54
C ILE A 102 1.26 -18.01 0.58
#